data_AF-A0A947G683-F1
#
_entry.id   AF-A0A947G683-F1
#
_cell.length_a   1.000
_cell.length_b   1.000
_cell.length_c   1.000
_cell.angle_alpha   90.00
_cell.angle_beta   90.00
_cell.angle_gamma   90.00
#
_symmetry.space_group_name_H-M   'P 1'
#
loop_
_entity.id
_entity.type
_entity.pdbx_description
1 polymer ?
#
loop_
_entity_poly.entity_id
_entity_poly.type
_entity_poly.pdbx_seq_one_letter_code
_entity_poly.pdbx_strand_id
1 'polypeptide(L)'
;MSQKTEQLERIRDLPDNELTQALDRARDELFRLRLGHYTNQVEDTLSLRNKRREVARIQTIIRARGLGKETQAAASAAAKDSQ
;
A
#
# COMPACT_ATOMS: atom_id res chain seq x y z
N MET A 1 -5.73 -18.80 4.02
CA MET A 1 -4.77 -17.81 3.46
C MET A 1 -4.35 -16.87 4.58
N SER A 2 -3.15 -16.28 4.55
CA SER A 2 -2.71 -15.32 5.57
C SER A 2 -3.33 -13.95 5.29
N GLN A 3 -3.85 -13.25 6.31
CA GLN A 3 -4.47 -11.92 6.19
C GLN A 3 -3.58 -10.90 5.44
N LYS A 4 -2.26 -11.07 5.52
CA LYS A 4 -1.28 -10.20 4.88
C LYS A 4 -1.22 -10.35 3.36
N THR A 5 -1.53 -11.54 2.83
CA THR A 5 -1.58 -11.80 1.38
C THR A 5 -2.81 -11.15 0.78
N GLU A 6 -3.96 -11.30 1.45
CA GLU A 6 -5.24 -10.69 1.04
C GLU A 6 -5.17 -9.16 1.02
N GLN A 7 -4.49 -8.54 2.01
CA GLN A 7 -4.29 -7.09 2.04
C GLN A 7 -3.40 -6.60 0.88
N LEU A 8 -2.43 -7.42 0.45
CA LEU A 8 -1.56 -7.11 -0.69
C LEU A 8 -2.32 -7.17 -2.02
N GLU A 9 -3.14 -8.20 -2.19
CA GLU A 9 -4.03 -8.36 -3.36
C GLU A 9 -5.01 -7.20 -3.42
N ARG A 10 -5.66 -6.86 -2.30
CA ARG A 10 -6.54 -5.68 -2.22
C ARG A 10 -5.81 -4.41 -2.65
N ILE A 11 -4.59 -4.16 -2.16
CA ILE A 11 -3.79 -2.99 -2.54
C ILE A 11 -3.53 -2.99 -4.06
N ARG A 12 -3.24 -4.13 -4.67
CA ARG A 12 -3.02 -4.24 -6.11
C ARG A 12 -4.26 -3.98 -6.95
N ASP A 13 -5.45 -4.16 -6.40
CA ASP A 13 -6.71 -3.94 -7.12
C ASP A 13 -7.19 -2.48 -7.05
N LEU A 14 -6.68 -1.65 -6.13
CA LEU A 14 -7.10 -0.24 -6.06
C LEU A 14 -6.66 0.55 -7.30
N PRO A 15 -7.48 1.52 -7.74
CA PRO A 15 -7.10 2.48 -8.78
C PRO A 15 -5.95 3.40 -8.30
N ASP A 16 -5.23 4.00 -9.24
CA ASP A 16 -3.98 4.75 -8.96
C ASP A 16 -4.19 5.93 -8.00
N ASN A 17 -5.35 6.59 -8.08
CA ASN A 17 -5.74 7.68 -7.19
C ASN A 17 -5.91 7.21 -5.74
N GLU A 18 -6.62 6.11 -5.52
CA GLU A 18 -6.84 5.54 -4.19
C GLU A 18 -5.56 4.94 -3.62
N LEU A 19 -4.70 4.39 -4.47
CA LEU A 19 -3.40 3.86 -4.05
C LEU A 19 -2.47 4.96 -3.55
N THR A 20 -2.53 6.14 -4.17
CA THR A 20 -1.81 7.34 -3.72
C THR A 20 -2.37 7.85 -2.38
N GLN A 21 -3.71 7.91 -2.23
CA GLN A 21 -4.32 8.28 -0.95
C GLN A 21 -3.98 7.28 0.18
N ALA A 22 -3.96 5.97 -0.13
CA ALA A 22 -3.58 4.93 0.82
C ALA A 22 -2.11 5.09 1.25
N LEU A 23 -1.23 5.48 0.33
CA LEU A 23 0.17 5.78 0.64
C LEU A 23 0.30 6.92 1.65
N ASP A 24 -0.43 8.01 1.43
CA ASP A 24 -0.35 9.19 2.31
C ASP A 24 -0.90 8.90 3.70
N ARG A 25 -2.04 8.21 3.80
CA ARG A 25 -2.58 7.74 5.09
C ARG A 25 -1.58 6.84 5.83
N ALA A 26 -0.94 5.91 5.13
CA ALA A 26 0.04 5.01 5.72
C ALA A 26 1.31 5.75 6.19
N ARG A 27 1.70 6.83 5.50
CA ARG A 27 2.81 7.71 5.92
C ARG A 27 2.48 8.51 7.16
N ASP A 28 1.27 9.07 7.24
CA ASP A 28 0.82 9.83 8.42
C ASP A 28 0.78 8.96 9.67
N GLU A 29 0.27 7.73 9.53
CA GLU A 29 0.25 6.77 10.63
C GLU A 29 1.68 6.35 11.03
N LEU A 30 2.57 6.14 10.06
CA LEU A 30 3.98 5.89 10.34
C LEU A 30 4.65 7.07 11.06
N PHE A 31 4.30 8.32 10.71
CA PHE A 31 4.79 9.51 11.37
C PHE A 31 4.32 9.57 12.83
N ARG A 32 3.03 9.32 13.09
CA ARG A 32 2.47 9.24 14.44
C ARG A 32 3.16 8.16 15.29
N LEU A 33 3.37 6.98 14.72
CA LEU A 33 4.09 5.89 15.40
C LEU A 33 5.54 6.26 15.71
N ARG A 34 6.24 6.96 14.81
CA ARG A 34 7.60 7.46 15.07
C ARG A 34 7.62 8.52 16.15
N LEU A 35 6.65 9.43 16.16
CA LEU A 35 6.55 10.48 17.16
C LEU A 35 6.32 9.87 18.55
N GLY A 36 5.38 8.93 18.67
CA GLY A 36 5.15 8.20 19.93
C GLY A 36 6.37 7.37 20.37
N HIS A 37 7.14 6.82 19.42
CA HIS A 37 8.35 6.09 19.74
C HIS A 37 9.42 7.04 20.31
N TYR A 38 9.52 8.25 19.76
CA TYR A 38 10.44 9.26 20.26
C TYR A 38 10.08 9.75 21.66
N THR A 39 8.79 9.81 22.01
CA THR A 39 8.34 10.13 23.38
C THR A 39 8.44 8.95 24.35
N ASN A 40 9.03 7.81 23.94
CA ASN A 40 9.11 6.57 24.72
C ASN A 40 7.75 6.05 25.21
N GLN A 41 6.65 6.37 24.51
CA GLN A 41 5.30 5.94 24.86
C GLN A 41 4.77 4.82 23.96
N VAL A 42 5.61 4.26 23.08
CA VAL A 42 5.17 3.19 22.17
C VAL A 42 5.38 1.82 22.78
N GLU A 43 4.26 1.15 23.05
CA GLU A 43 4.21 -0.23 23.57
C GLU A 43 4.47 -1.27 22.46
N ASP A 44 4.21 -0.93 21.18
CA ASP A 44 4.30 -1.88 20.06
C ASP A 44 5.30 -1.47 18.96
N THR A 45 6.54 -1.94 19.10
CA THR A 45 7.61 -1.77 18.10
C THR A 45 7.40 -2.61 16.82
N LEU A 46 6.59 -3.66 16.86
CA LEU A 46 6.27 -4.48 15.69
C LEU A 46 5.36 -3.72 14.73
N SER A 47 4.42 -2.95 15.26
CA SER A 47 3.54 -2.07 14.47
C SER A 47 4.32 -1.07 13.63
N LEU A 48 5.38 -0.46 14.18
CA LEU A 48 6.27 0.43 13.42
C LEU A 48 6.93 -0.28 12.22
N ARG A 49 7.44 -1.50 12.44
CA ARG A 49 8.06 -2.32 11.38
C ARG A 49 7.04 -2.75 10.34
N ASN A 50 5.83 -3.09 10.75
CA ASN A 50 4.74 -3.49 9.87
C ASN A 50 4.29 -2.31 8.99
N LYS A 51 4.05 -1.13 9.58
CA LYS A 51 3.65 0.07 8.85
C LYS A 51 4.72 0.53 7.85
N ARG A 52 6.00 0.47 8.23
CA ARG A 52 7.11 0.75 7.31
C ARG A 52 7.12 -0.19 6.10
N ARG A 53 6.83 -1.48 6.30
CA ARG A 53 6.74 -2.47 5.21
C ARG A 53 5.51 -2.25 4.34
N GLU A 54 4.40 -1.82 4.91
CA GLU A 54 3.18 -1.49 4.17
C GLU A 54 3.42 -0.32 3.21
N VAL A 55 4.01 0.79 3.71
CA VAL A 55 4.40 1.94 2.87
C VAL A 55 5.31 1.52 1.72
N ALA A 56 6.32 0.69 2.00
CA ALA A 56 7.24 0.22 0.96
C ALA A 56 6.54 -0.64 -0.12
N ARG A 57 5.55 -1.47 0.26
CA ARG A 57 4.77 -2.28 -0.70
C ARG A 57 3.94 -1.40 -1.62
N ILE A 58 3.21 -0.43 -1.06
CA ILE A 58 2.39 0.50 -1.84
C ILE A 58 3.28 1.27 -2.83
N GLN A 59 4.42 1.81 -2.37
CA GLN A 59 5.38 2.49 -3.25
C GLN A 59 5.93 1.59 -4.36
N THR A 60 6.18 0.32 -4.05
CA THR A 60 6.67 -0.65 -5.03
C THR A 60 5.62 -0.89 -6.12
N ILE A 61 4.34 -1.02 -5.75
CA ILE A 61 3.23 -1.21 -6.70
C ILE A 61 3.07 0.03 -7.59
N ILE A 62 3.06 1.25 -7.01
CA ILE A 62 3.01 2.49 -7.80
C ILE A 62 4.16 2.52 -8.80
N ARG A 63 5.39 2.20 -8.35
CA ARG A 63 6.56 2.22 -9.21
C ARG A 63 6.51 1.14 -10.28
N ALA A 64 6.05 -0.06 -9.95
CA ALA A 64 5.91 -1.17 -10.88
C ALA A 64 4.87 -0.86 -11.98
N ARG A 65 3.75 -0.23 -11.61
CA ARG A 65 2.75 0.31 -12.56
C ARG A 65 3.36 1.35 -13.49
N GLY A 66 4.08 2.33 -12.94
CA GLY A 66 4.77 3.34 -13.75
C GLY A 66 5.88 2.79 -14.67
N LEU A 67 6.38 1.58 -14.40
CA LEU A 67 7.36 0.87 -15.22
C LEU A 67 6.72 -0.14 -16.18
N GLY A 68 5.38 -0.24 -16.23
CA GLY A 68 4.65 -1.20 -17.06
C GLY A 68 4.84 -2.67 -16.67
N LYS A 69 5.39 -2.93 -15.47
CA LYS A 69 5.60 -4.30 -14.95
C LYS A 69 4.35 -4.86 -14.26
N GLU A 70 3.41 -4.01 -13.92
CA GLU A 70 2.17 -4.35 -13.25
C GLU A 70 1.03 -3.61 -13.98
N THR A 71 0.17 -4.35 -14.66
CA THR A 71 -0.98 -3.80 -15.39
C THR A 71 -2.18 -3.81 -14.45
N GLN A 72 -2.91 -2.70 -14.35
CA GLN A 72 -4.20 -2.69 -13.64
C GLN A 72 -5.08 -3.83 -14.20
N ALA A 73 -5.55 -4.73 -13.33
CA ALA A 73 -6.54 -5.72 -13.72
C ALA A 73 -7.81 -5.05 -14.28
N ALA A 74 -8.16 -3.85 -13.79
CA ALA A 74 -9.27 -3.04 -14.29
C ALA A 74 -9.09 -2.54 -15.74
N ALA A 75 -7.88 -2.19 -16.17
CA ALA A 75 -7.61 -1.80 -17.55
C ALA A 75 -7.77 -2.97 -18.54
N SER A 76 -7.57 -4.21 -18.07
CA SER A 76 -7.79 -5.42 -18.88
C SER A 76 -9.26 -5.85 -19.00
N ALA A 77 -10.17 -5.26 -18.21
CA ALA A 77 -11.62 -5.49 -18.32
C ALA A 77 -12.28 -4.53 -19.34
N ALA A 78 -11.86 -3.26 -19.39
CA ALA A 78 -12.39 -2.29 -20.36
C ALA A 78 -11.98 -2.58 -21.83
N ALA A 79 -10.92 -3.35 -22.05
CA ALA A 79 -10.48 -3.76 -23.39
C ALA A 79 -11.20 -5.00 -23.95
N LYS A 80 -12.10 -5.63 -23.18
CA LYS A 80 -12.82 -6.86 -23.58
C LYS A 80 -14.29 -6.65 -23.95
N ASP A 81 -14.82 -5.44 -23.83
CA ASP A 81 -16.24 -5.10 -24.08
C ASP A 81 -16.48 -4.49 -25.48
N SER A 82 -15.58 -4.73 -26.44
CA SER A 82 -15.69 -4.16 -27.80
C SER A 82 -15.37 -5.15 -28.92
N GLN A 83 -15.55 -6.46 -28.69
CA GLN A 83 -15.57 -7.47 -29.74
C GLN A 83 -16.81 -8.35 -29.64
#